data_AF-V8D460-F1
#
_entry.id   AF-V8D460-F1
#
_cell.length_a   1.000
_cell.length_b   1.000
_cell.length_c   1.000
_cell.angle_alpha   90.00
_cell.angle_beta   90.00
_cell.angle_gamma   90.00
#
_symmetry.space_group_name_H-M   'P 1'
#
loop_
_entity.id
_entity.type
_entity.pdbx_description
1 polymer ?
#
loop_
_entity_poly.entity_id
_entity_poly.type
_entity_poly.pdbx_seq_one_letter_code
_entity_poly.pdbx_strand_id
1 'polypeptide(L)'
;MANVAGFIDAVRQVAAGGTVLDPEVVSQLLTGQRADGPLERLTAREREVLALMAEGRSNAAIAEAMFVSEKAVSKHSNSIFTKLDLPVSADDNRRVLAVLAYLGV
;
A
#
# COMPACT_ATOMS: atom_id res chain seq x y z
N MET A 1 0.86 3.36 -44.58
CA MET A 1 0.16 2.09 -44.79
C MET A 1 0.08 1.37 -43.46
N ALA A 2 -1.07 1.45 -42.78
CA ALA A 2 -1.26 0.78 -41.50
C ALA A 2 -1.15 -0.74 -41.72
N ASN A 3 -0.31 -1.38 -40.91
CA ASN A 3 0.05 -2.79 -41.06
C ASN A 3 -1.15 -3.68 -40.69
N VAL A 4 -1.99 -3.97 -41.69
CA VAL A 4 -3.17 -4.83 -41.57
C VAL A 4 -2.83 -6.20 -40.99
N ALA A 5 -1.61 -6.70 -41.19
CA ALA A 5 -1.17 -7.97 -40.64
C ALA A 5 -1.08 -7.95 -39.10
N GLY A 6 -0.58 -6.86 -38.51
CA GLY A 6 -0.49 -6.72 -37.05
C GLY A 6 -1.86 -6.65 -36.37
N PHE A 7 -2.87 -6.08 -37.06
CA PHE A 7 -4.23 -6.04 -36.55
C PHE A 7 -4.90 -7.43 -36.57
N ILE A 8 -4.67 -8.21 -37.63
CA ILE A 8 -5.23 -9.57 -37.72
C ILE A 8 -4.62 -10.50 -36.67
N ASP A 9 -3.32 -10.37 -36.39
CA ASP A 9 -2.68 -11.17 -35.34
C ASP A 9 -3.15 -10.79 -33.93
N ALA A 10 -3.33 -9.49 -33.66
CA ALA A 10 -3.91 -9.02 -32.40
C ALA A 10 -5.34 -9.55 -32.18
N VAL A 11 -6.18 -9.53 -33.21
CA VAL A 11 -7.55 -10.06 -33.15
C VAL A 11 -7.57 -11.58 -32.92
N ARG A 12 -6.65 -12.33 -33.56
CA ARG A 12 -6.52 -13.78 -33.34
C ARG A 12 -6.05 -14.13 -31.93
N GLN A 13 -5.18 -13.30 -31.34
CA GLN A 13 -4.67 -13.52 -29.99
C GLN A 13 -5.74 -13.26 -28.91
N VAL A 14 -6.59 -12.25 -29.11
CA VAL A 14 -7.76 -11.99 -28.25
C VAL A 14 -8.81 -13.11 -28.39
N ALA A 15 -9.04 -13.60 -29.61
CA ALA A 15 -9.97 -14.71 -29.86
C ALA A 15 -9.50 -16.05 -29.26
N ALA A 16 -8.19 -16.22 -29.02
CA ALA A 16 -7.60 -17.39 -28.38
C ALA A 16 -7.60 -17.32 -26.83
N GLY A 17 -8.20 -16.28 -26.23
CA GLY A 17 -8.26 -16.10 -24.78
C GLY A 17 -7.02 -15.43 -24.16
N GLY A 18 -6.11 -14.91 -24.98
CA GLY A 18 -4.95 -14.15 -24.52
C GLY A 18 -5.28 -12.66 -24.36
N THR A 19 -4.94 -12.08 -23.21
CA THR A 19 -4.94 -10.62 -23.01
C THR A 19 -3.67 -10.03 -23.61
N VAL A 20 -3.79 -9.23 -24.66
CA VAL A 20 -2.72 -8.34 -25.12
C VAL A 20 -2.76 -7.11 -24.22
N LEU A 21 -2.03 -7.15 -23.11
CA LEU A 21 -1.82 -5.98 -22.27
C LEU A 21 -0.81 -5.08 -22.96
N ASP A 22 -1.27 -3.89 -23.36
CA ASP A 22 -0.44 -2.85 -23.95
C ASP A 22 0.70 -2.47 -22.98
N PRO A 23 1.98 -2.42 -23.43
CA PRO A 23 3.10 -1.99 -22.59
C PRO A 23 2.89 -0.64 -21.91
N GLU A 24 2.09 0.25 -22.51
CA GLU A 24 1.75 1.55 -21.95
C GLU A 24 0.71 1.44 -20.82
N VAL A 25 -0.20 0.47 -20.89
CA VAL A 25 -1.13 0.15 -19.80
C VAL A 25 -0.39 -0.56 -18.66
N VAL A 26 0.58 -1.43 -18.98
CA VAL A 26 1.45 -2.07 -17.98
C VAL A 26 2.30 -1.02 -17.25
N SER A 27 2.87 -0.05 -17.98
CA SER A 27 3.65 1.01 -17.35
C SER A 27 2.79 1.86 -16.41
N GLN A 28 1.57 2.21 -16.80
CA GLN A 28 0.59 2.93 -15.97
C GLN A 28 0.11 2.12 -14.75
N LEU A 29 -0.06 0.80 -14.89
CA LEU A 29 -0.38 -0.08 -13.76
C LEU A 29 0.82 -0.18 -12.80
N LEU A 30 2.05 -0.18 -13.31
CA LEU A 30 3.28 -0.22 -12.50
C LEU A 30 3.61 1.13 -11.84
N THR A 31 3.25 2.27 -12.45
CA THR A 31 3.37 3.61 -11.82
C THR A 31 2.21 3.91 -10.87
N GLY A 32 0.99 3.47 -11.18
CA GLY A 32 -0.20 3.67 -10.36
C GLY A 32 -0.18 2.90 -9.03
N GLN A 33 0.61 1.81 -8.94
CA GLN A 33 0.65 0.97 -7.74
C GLN A 33 1.57 1.49 -6.63
N ARG A 34 2.36 2.56 -6.86
CA ARG A 34 3.32 3.06 -5.88
C ARG A 34 3.23 4.55 -5.56
N ALA A 35 2.59 5.38 -6.37
CA ALA A 35 2.69 6.84 -6.21
C ALA A 35 1.55 7.50 -5.40
N ASP A 36 0.37 6.89 -5.29
CA ASP A 36 -0.82 7.52 -4.68
C ASP A 36 -1.51 6.66 -3.60
N GLY A 37 -0.74 5.79 -2.92
CA GLY A 37 -1.28 4.93 -1.87
C GLY A 37 -1.58 5.69 -0.57
N PRO A 38 -2.50 5.21 0.28
CA PRO A 38 -2.78 5.79 1.61
C PRO A 38 -1.53 6.01 2.48
N LEU A 39 -0.47 5.23 2.24
CA LEU A 39 0.83 5.32 2.91
C LEU A 39 1.63 6.59 2.60
N GLU A 40 1.38 7.25 1.46
CA GLU A 40 2.03 8.53 1.11
C GLU A 40 1.56 9.68 2.01
N ARG A 41 0.34 9.59 2.54
CA ARG A 41 -0.21 10.57 3.50
C ARG A 41 0.51 10.54 4.86
N LEU A 42 1.27 9.48 5.13
CA LEU A 42 2.04 9.35 6.36
C LEU A 42 3.28 10.25 6.32
N THR A 43 3.66 10.78 7.47
CA THR A 43 4.97 11.44 7.66
C THR A 43 6.07 10.38 7.73
N ALA A 44 7.33 10.82 7.59
CA ALA A 44 8.48 9.92 7.77
C ALA A 44 8.45 9.21 9.14
N ARG A 45 8.09 9.93 10.20
CA ARG A 45 8.03 9.36 11.56
C ARG A 45 6.89 8.35 11.70
N GLU A 46 5.73 8.63 11.11
CA GLU A 46 4.60 7.69 11.12
C GLU A 46 4.91 6.42 10.32
N ARG A 47 5.61 6.53 9.19
CA ARG A 47 6.09 5.36 8.44
C ARG A 47 7.05 4.50 9.25
N GLU A 48 7.97 5.14 9.99
CA GLU A 48 8.91 4.43 10.87
C GLU A 48 8.18 3.68 11.99
N VAL A 49 7.20 4.33 12.65
CA VAL A 49 6.35 3.64 13.63
C VAL A 49 5.66 2.44 12.97
N LEU A 50 5.03 2.63 11.81
CA LEU A 50 4.26 1.58 11.12
C LEU A 50 5.14 0.40 10.70
N ALA A 51 6.37 0.65 10.24
CA ALA A 51 7.34 -0.39 9.92
C ALA A 51 7.67 -1.26 11.15
N LEU A 52 7.97 -0.63 12.28
CA LEU A 52 8.21 -1.36 13.53
C LEU A 52 6.94 -2.08 14.04
N MET A 53 5.74 -1.55 13.77
CA MET A 53 4.50 -2.29 14.05
C MET A 53 4.41 -3.56 13.20
N ALA A 54 4.79 -3.49 11.92
CA ALA A 54 4.78 -4.63 11.01
C ALA A 54 5.81 -5.70 11.36
N GLU A 55 6.90 -5.32 12.03
CA GLU A 55 7.83 -6.25 12.69
C GLU A 55 7.23 -6.91 13.96
N GLY A 56 6.01 -6.54 14.37
CA GLY A 56 5.33 -7.08 15.55
C GLY A 56 5.77 -6.45 16.87
N ARG A 57 6.48 -5.31 16.86
CA ARG A 57 6.95 -4.63 18.08
C ARG A 57 5.79 -4.06 18.90
N SER A 58 5.91 -4.03 20.22
CA SER A 58 4.96 -3.33 21.11
C SER A 58 5.22 -1.82 21.14
N ASN A 59 4.29 -1.02 21.67
CA ASN A 59 4.52 0.43 21.80
C ASN A 59 5.73 0.77 22.69
N ALA A 60 5.99 -0.02 23.74
CA ALA A 60 7.18 0.11 24.58
C ALA A 60 8.47 -0.13 23.77
N ALA A 61 8.53 -1.24 23.02
CA ALA A 61 9.70 -1.55 22.20
C ALA A 61 9.94 -0.51 21.08
N ILE A 62 8.84 -0.01 20.46
CA ILE A 62 8.91 1.07 19.48
C ILE A 62 9.43 2.35 20.13
N ALA A 63 8.93 2.69 21.32
CA ALA A 63 9.33 3.88 22.05
C ALA A 63 10.84 3.87 22.39
N GLU A 64 11.35 2.71 22.84
CA GLU A 64 12.78 2.48 23.07
C GLU A 64 13.59 2.63 21.78
N ALA A 65 13.21 1.94 20.70
CA ALA A 65 13.93 1.99 19.42
C ALA A 65 14.00 3.41 18.83
N MET A 66 12.96 4.20 19.06
CA MET A 66 12.80 5.53 18.50
C MET A 66 13.23 6.64 19.48
N PHE A 67 13.67 6.31 20.70
CA PHE A 67 14.02 7.25 21.78
C PHE A 67 12.91 8.27 22.08
N VAL A 68 11.66 7.81 22.18
CA VAL A 68 10.48 8.62 22.50
C VAL A 68 9.66 7.99 23.63
N SER A 69 8.59 8.64 24.08
CA SER A 69 7.67 8.03 25.06
C SER A 69 6.65 7.10 24.38
N GLU A 70 6.16 6.10 25.11
CA GLU A 70 5.04 5.24 24.67
C GLU A 70 3.78 6.05 24.32
N LYS A 71 3.56 7.16 25.02
CA LYS A 71 2.47 8.10 24.75
C LYS A 71 2.65 8.75 23.37
N ALA A 72 3.88 9.08 22.98
CA ALA A 72 4.16 9.60 21.64
C ALA A 72 3.91 8.53 20.56
N VAL A 73 4.30 7.28 20.79
CA VAL A 73 4.01 6.16 19.87
C VAL A 73 2.50 5.95 19.71
N SER A 74 1.75 6.03 20.81
CA SER A 74 0.29 5.93 20.79
C SER A 74 -0.34 7.08 19.99
N LYS A 75 0.20 8.30 20.12
CA LYS A 75 -0.23 9.45 19.33
C LYS A 75 0.05 9.25 17.83
N HIS A 76 1.24 8.77 17.47
CA HIS A 76 1.56 8.43 16.08
C HIS A 76 0.67 7.32 15.54
N SER A 77 0.40 6.27 16.32
CA SER A 77 -0.51 5.17 15.95
C SER A 77 -1.91 5.70 15.61
N ASN A 78 -2.49 6.55 16.48
CA ASN A 78 -3.79 7.16 16.22
C ASN A 78 -3.79 8.03 14.96
N SER A 79 -2.72 8.81 14.75
CA SER A 79 -2.57 9.62 13.53
C SER A 79 -2.49 8.76 12.27
N ILE A 80 -1.75 7.65 12.33
CA ILE A 80 -1.68 6.65 11.25
C ILE A 80 -3.07 6.10 10.94
N PHE A 81 -3.82 5.65 11.95
CA PHE A 81 -5.16 5.09 11.73
C PHE A 81 -6.10 6.10 11.08
N THR A 82 -6.09 7.36 11.54
CA THR A 82 -6.87 8.42 10.91
C THR A 82 -6.43 8.65 9.46
N LYS A 83 -5.12 8.70 9.19
CA LYS A 83 -4.57 8.93 7.84
C LYS A 83 -4.71 7.74 6.91
N LEU A 84 -4.98 6.55 7.43
CA LEU A 84 -5.30 5.37 6.64
C LEU A 84 -6.82 5.13 6.55
N ASP A 85 -7.63 6.10 7.00
CA ASP A 85 -9.09 6.02 7.01
C ASP A 85 -9.60 4.75 7.74
N LEU A 86 -8.97 4.39 8.86
CA LEU A 86 -9.31 3.23 9.68
C LEU A 86 -10.18 3.65 10.89
N PRO A 87 -11.53 3.61 10.77
CA PRO A 87 -12.43 3.99 11.85
C PRO A 87 -12.35 3.03 13.03
N VAL A 88 -12.75 3.50 14.22
CA VAL A 88 -12.92 2.63 15.38
C VAL A 88 -14.04 1.62 15.06
N SER A 89 -13.71 0.34 15.18
CA SER A 89 -14.62 -0.80 14.98
C SER A 89 -14.62 -1.66 16.24
N ALA A 90 -15.75 -2.29 16.54
CA ALA A 90 -15.84 -3.28 17.61
C ALA A 90 -15.27 -4.64 17.17
N ASP A 91 -15.33 -4.92 15.87
CA ASP A 91 -15.01 -6.22 15.29
C ASP A 91 -13.58 -6.27 14.72
N ASP A 92 -12.98 -5.10 14.42
CA ASP A 92 -11.67 -5.02 13.76
C ASP A 92 -10.56 -4.43 14.63
N ASN A 93 -9.36 -4.98 14.48
CA ASN A 93 -8.16 -4.42 15.08
C ASN A 93 -7.45 -3.46 14.11
N ARG A 94 -7.60 -2.15 14.33
CA ARG A 94 -6.98 -1.10 13.50
C ARG A 94 -5.46 -1.22 13.35
N ARG A 95 -4.76 -1.75 14.35
CA ARG A 95 -3.31 -1.98 14.25
C ARG A 95 -3.01 -3.05 13.21
N VAL A 96 -3.76 -4.15 13.24
CA VAL A 96 -3.61 -5.24 12.27
C VAL A 96 -3.96 -4.74 10.87
N LEU A 97 -5.08 -4.03 10.71
CA LEU A 97 -5.47 -3.43 9.43
C LEU A 97 -4.40 -2.47 8.88
N ALA A 98 -3.81 -1.63 9.73
CA ALA A 98 -2.72 -0.74 9.32
C ALA A 98 -1.48 -1.53 8.86
N VAL A 99 -1.14 -2.63 9.54
CA VAL A 99 -0.02 -3.49 9.16
C VAL A 99 -0.29 -4.23 7.85
N LEU A 100 -1.51 -4.74 7.63
CA LEU A 100 -1.89 -5.38 6.36
C LEU A 100 -1.80 -4.37 5.20
N ALA A 101 -2.30 -3.15 5.41
CA ALA A 101 -2.17 -2.06 4.44
C ALA A 101 -0.71 -1.69 4.14
N TYR A 102 0.19 -1.79 5.13
CA TYR A 102 1.63 -1.57 4.94
C TYR A 102 2.31 -2.70 4.14
N LEU A 103 1.92 -3.95 4.39
CA LEU A 103 2.50 -5.13 3.75
C LEU A 103 1.91 -5.42 2.35
N GLY A 104 0.78 -4.80 2.01
CA GLY A 104 0.12 -4.99 0.71
C GLY A 104 -0.50 -6.38 0.53
N VAL A 105 -0.95 -6.98 1.64
CA VAL A 105 -1.58 -8.32 1.69
C VAL A 105 -3.07 -8.25 1.92
#